data_AF-W2TC47-F1
#
_entry.id   AF-W2TC47-F1
#
_cell.length_a   1.000
_cell.length_b   1.000
_cell.length_c   1.000
_cell.angle_alpha   90.00
_cell.angle_beta   90.00
_cell.angle_gamma   90.00
#
_symmetry.space_group_name_H-M   'P 1'
#
loop_
_entity.id
_entity.type
_entity.pdbx_description
1 polymer ?
#
loop_
_entity_poly.entity_id
_entity_poly.type
_entity_poly.pdbx_seq_one_letter_code
_entity_poly.pdbx_strand_id
1 'polypeptide(L)'
;MRESCFICSNIAAEGGDVLQAVLDAGTLKQMSILLEMADYETRKEAFYIMYHTATSSRSCHLAALLAADLLAPLCDFLTVLEYSLVADAMEALSSLLAYGEELAIGLTDFLNPVATRMEELGAKDKLEFLCNSHSMNIHVAAHEILEKYFYSCDENEITTQLAVTMPPYSGAVARDSMDETIDMIVKSVCL
;
A
#
# COMPACT_ATOMS: atom_id res chain seq x y z
N MET A 1 -30.57 13.34 2.26
CA MET A 1 -29.23 12.92 1.79
C MET A 1 -28.90 11.52 2.27
N ARG A 2 -28.99 11.21 3.59
CA ARG A 2 -28.80 9.86 4.13
C ARG A 2 -29.47 8.74 3.32
N GLU A 3 -30.79 8.78 3.12
CA GLU A 3 -31.53 7.73 2.40
C GLU A 3 -31.05 7.53 0.95
N SER A 4 -30.65 8.62 0.29
CA SER A 4 -30.09 8.57 -1.06
C SER A 4 -28.72 7.89 -1.07
N CYS A 5 -27.84 8.22 -0.12
CA CYS A 5 -26.54 7.57 0.03
C CYS A 5 -26.70 6.08 0.38
N PHE A 6 -27.66 5.75 1.24
CA PHE A 6 -27.97 4.37 1.61
C PHE A 6 -28.47 3.53 0.43
N ILE A 7 -29.32 4.09 -0.44
CA ILE A 7 -29.75 3.38 -1.64
C ILE A 7 -28.56 3.19 -2.59
N CYS A 8 -27.73 4.23 -2.77
CA CYS A 8 -26.54 4.14 -3.60
C CYS A 8 -25.50 3.15 -3.08
N SER A 9 -25.28 3.04 -1.76
CA SER A 9 -24.35 2.08 -1.16
C SER A 9 -24.80 0.63 -1.42
N ASN A 10 -26.10 0.36 -1.29
CA ASN A 10 -26.66 -0.95 -1.61
C ASN A 10 -26.57 -1.30 -3.10
N ILE A 11 -26.75 -0.33 -4.00
CA ILE A 11 -26.57 -0.53 -5.45
C ILE A 11 -25.09 -0.77 -5.77
N ALA A 12 -24.17 -0.02 -5.15
CA ALA A 12 -22.73 -0.19 -5.31
C ALA A 12 -22.26 -1.58 -4.84
N ALA A 13 -22.91 -2.15 -3.82
CA ALA A 13 -22.63 -3.50 -3.32
C ALA A 13 -22.91 -4.61 -4.35
N GLU A 14 -23.73 -4.36 -5.37
CA GLU A 14 -23.98 -5.32 -6.47
C GLU A 14 -22.73 -5.56 -7.32
N GLY A 15 -21.82 -4.58 -7.38
CA GLY A 15 -20.55 -4.69 -8.09
C GLY A 15 -20.69 -4.66 -9.62
N GLY A 16 -19.64 -5.13 -10.31
CA GLY A 16 -19.63 -5.28 -11.76
C GLY A 16 -19.93 -3.99 -12.53
N ASP A 17 -20.81 -4.08 -13.52
CA ASP A 17 -21.19 -2.95 -14.38
C ASP A 17 -22.12 -1.95 -13.66
N VAL A 18 -22.83 -2.40 -12.62
CA VAL A 18 -23.68 -1.52 -11.79
C VAL A 18 -22.81 -0.54 -11.01
N LEU A 19 -21.75 -1.04 -10.39
CA LEU A 19 -20.76 -0.18 -9.72
C LEU A 19 -20.11 0.79 -10.72
N GLN A 20 -19.73 0.33 -11.91
CA GLN A 20 -19.18 1.22 -12.95
C GLN A 20 -20.17 2.34 -13.31
N ALA A 21 -21.46 2.03 -13.48
CA ALA A 21 -22.48 3.05 -13.76
C ALA A 21 -22.64 4.08 -12.62
N VAL A 22 -22.51 3.64 -11.36
CA VAL A 22 -22.50 4.55 -10.19
C VAL A 22 -21.27 5.47 -10.23
N LEU A 23 -20.10 4.94 -10.58
CA LEU A 23 -18.87 5.74 -10.71
C LEU A 23 -18.97 6.75 -11.86
N ASP A 24 -19.48 6.31 -13.02
CA ASP A 24 -19.66 7.13 -14.23
C ASP A 24 -20.67 8.27 -14.02
N ALA A 25 -21.62 8.11 -13.09
CA ALA A 25 -22.52 9.18 -12.67
C ALA A 25 -21.82 10.32 -11.89
N GLY A 26 -20.52 10.22 -11.63
CA GLY A 26 -19.73 11.23 -10.92
C GLY A 26 -19.84 11.13 -9.41
N THR A 27 -20.24 9.98 -8.88
CA THR A 27 -20.50 9.77 -7.44
C THR A 27 -19.25 10.04 -6.61
N LEU A 28 -18.05 9.59 -7.05
CA LEU A 28 -16.79 9.80 -6.31
C LEU A 28 -16.47 11.27 -6.03
N LYS A 29 -16.75 12.16 -7.00
CA LYS A 29 -16.50 13.60 -6.83
C LYS A 29 -17.42 14.22 -5.77
N GLN A 30 -18.68 13.79 -5.73
CA GLN A 30 -19.60 14.24 -4.69
C GLN A 30 -19.26 13.65 -3.33
N MET A 31 -18.71 12.44 -3.27
CA MET A 31 -18.34 11.78 -2.03
C MET A 31 -17.25 12.53 -1.27
N SER A 32 -16.23 13.06 -1.94
CA SER A 32 -15.20 13.88 -1.29
C SER A 32 -15.82 15.05 -0.50
N ILE A 33 -16.77 15.76 -1.13
CA ILE A 33 -17.52 16.88 -0.49
C ILE A 33 -18.40 16.38 0.66
N LEU A 34 -19.08 15.25 0.47
CA LEU A 34 -19.96 14.67 1.49
C LEU A 34 -19.19 14.21 2.72
N LEU A 35 -18.00 13.62 2.55
CA LEU A 35 -17.17 13.14 3.65
C LEU A 35 -16.67 14.28 4.55
N GLU A 36 -16.49 15.47 3.98
CA GLU A 36 -16.05 16.67 4.71
C GLU A 36 -17.20 17.38 5.42
N MET A 37 -18.38 17.49 4.77
CA MET A 37 -19.45 18.38 5.21
C MET A 37 -20.65 17.65 5.88
N ALA A 38 -20.81 16.35 5.67
CA ALA A 38 -22.01 15.63 6.10
C ALA A 38 -21.94 15.12 7.55
N ASP A 39 -23.11 14.77 8.09
CA ASP A 39 -23.26 14.13 9.38
C ASP A 39 -22.67 12.72 9.39
N TYR A 40 -22.31 12.21 10.58
CA TYR A 40 -21.63 10.92 10.74
C TYR A 40 -22.37 9.78 10.03
N GLU A 41 -23.70 9.70 10.16
CA GLU A 41 -24.49 8.65 9.53
C GLU A 41 -24.41 8.69 7.99
N THR A 42 -24.44 9.87 7.38
CA THR A 42 -24.26 10.01 5.93
C THR A 42 -22.83 9.65 5.51
N ARG A 43 -21.82 9.98 6.32
CA ARG A 43 -20.41 9.61 6.06
C ARG A 43 -20.20 8.10 6.12
N LYS A 44 -20.90 7.37 7.00
CA LYS A 44 -20.87 5.90 7.02
C LYS A 44 -21.38 5.30 5.71
N GLU A 45 -22.48 5.81 5.16
CA GLU A 45 -22.99 5.35 3.88
C GLU A 45 -22.03 5.67 2.73
N ALA A 46 -21.40 6.85 2.76
CA ALA A 46 -20.37 7.19 1.80
C ALA A 46 -19.15 6.25 1.92
N PHE A 47 -18.74 5.91 3.14
CA PHE A 47 -17.68 4.94 3.37
C PHE A 47 -17.97 3.58 2.74
N TYR A 48 -19.19 3.06 2.85
CA TYR A 48 -19.54 1.78 2.23
C TYR A 48 -19.42 1.79 0.70
N ILE A 49 -19.76 2.91 0.05
CA ILE A 49 -19.54 3.06 -1.41
C ILE A 49 -18.03 3.02 -1.72
N MET A 50 -17.19 3.67 -0.89
CA MET A 50 -15.72 3.61 -1.05
C MET A 50 -15.19 2.20 -0.83
N TYR A 51 -15.68 1.52 0.20
CA TYR A 51 -15.32 0.14 0.53
C TYR A 51 -15.59 -0.78 -0.66
N HIS A 52 -16.82 -0.78 -1.21
CA HIS A 52 -17.15 -1.62 -2.37
C HIS A 52 -16.37 -1.25 -3.64
N THR A 53 -15.98 0.02 -3.77
CA THR A 53 -15.11 0.47 -4.87
C THR A 53 -13.68 -0.05 -4.69
N ALA A 54 -13.15 -0.02 -3.47
CA ALA A 54 -11.80 -0.46 -3.12
C ALA A 54 -11.64 -1.99 -3.16
N THR A 55 -12.67 -2.74 -2.75
CA THR A 55 -12.68 -4.22 -2.76
C THR A 55 -13.16 -4.82 -4.09
N SER A 56 -13.35 -3.98 -5.11
CA SER A 56 -13.77 -4.44 -6.43
C SER A 56 -12.67 -5.23 -7.14
N SER A 57 -13.04 -6.26 -7.90
CA SER A 57 -12.08 -7.02 -8.71
C SER A 57 -11.58 -6.28 -9.95
N ARG A 58 -12.14 -5.10 -10.25
CA ARG A 58 -11.79 -4.30 -11.44
C ARG A 58 -10.81 -3.21 -11.04
N SER A 59 -9.57 -3.30 -11.54
CA SER A 59 -8.52 -2.31 -11.31
C SER A 59 -8.90 -0.87 -11.71
N CYS A 60 -9.81 -0.71 -12.69
CA CYS A 60 -10.32 0.61 -13.08
C CYS A 60 -11.10 1.31 -11.96
N HIS A 61 -11.79 0.57 -11.09
CA HIS A 61 -12.51 1.13 -9.94
C HIS A 61 -11.53 1.61 -8.87
N LEU A 62 -10.49 0.83 -8.58
CA LEU A 62 -9.45 1.19 -7.61
C LEU A 62 -8.65 2.42 -8.10
N ALA A 63 -8.30 2.45 -9.38
CA ALA A 63 -7.65 3.60 -9.99
C ALA A 63 -8.51 4.87 -9.89
N ALA A 64 -9.82 4.77 -10.12
CA ALA A 64 -10.75 5.89 -10.01
C ALA A 64 -10.85 6.42 -8.56
N LEU A 65 -10.82 5.52 -7.57
CA LEU A 65 -10.83 5.89 -6.15
C LEU A 65 -9.56 6.67 -5.77
N LEU A 66 -8.39 6.18 -6.19
CA LEU A 66 -7.11 6.87 -5.95
C LEU A 66 -7.05 8.23 -6.65
N ALA A 67 -7.54 8.31 -7.89
CA ALA A 67 -7.60 9.56 -8.65
C ALA A 67 -8.56 10.60 -8.08
N ALA A 68 -9.51 10.19 -7.23
CA ALA A 68 -10.46 11.06 -6.56
C ALA A 68 -10.00 11.51 -5.15
N ASP A 69 -8.73 11.25 -4.77
CA ASP A 69 -8.15 11.55 -3.46
C ASP A 69 -8.95 10.95 -2.28
N LEU A 70 -9.66 9.85 -2.51
CA LEU A 70 -10.48 9.19 -1.50
C LEU A 70 -9.67 8.30 -0.55
N LEU A 71 -8.36 8.14 -0.80
CA LEU A 71 -7.46 7.44 0.11
C LEU A 71 -7.35 8.13 1.47
N ALA A 72 -7.28 9.47 1.50
CA ALA A 72 -7.18 10.22 2.75
C ALA A 72 -8.41 10.01 3.66
N PRO A 73 -9.65 10.16 3.18
CA PRO A 73 -10.83 9.80 3.96
C PRO A 73 -10.84 8.34 4.42
N LEU A 74 -10.40 7.36 3.59
CA LEU A 74 -10.30 5.95 4.03
C LEU A 74 -9.38 5.80 5.24
N CYS A 75 -8.22 6.46 5.23
CA CYS A 75 -7.28 6.44 6.34
C CYS A 75 -7.84 7.12 7.61
N ASP A 76 -8.79 8.05 7.50
CA ASP A 76 -9.45 8.65 8.66
C ASP A 76 -10.42 7.69 9.35
N PHE A 77 -11.05 6.78 8.59
CA PHE A 77 -11.91 5.74 9.14
C PHE A 77 -11.17 4.72 10.02
N LEU A 78 -9.82 4.64 9.98
CA LEU A 78 -9.05 3.81 10.91
C LEU A 78 -9.14 4.26 12.38
N THR A 79 -9.56 5.51 12.63
CA THR A 79 -9.61 6.11 13.98
C THR A 79 -11.02 6.21 14.55
N VAL A 80 -12.02 5.66 13.86
CA VAL A 80 -13.41 5.66 14.34
C VAL A 80 -13.60 4.66 15.47
N LEU A 81 -14.59 4.93 16.33
CA LEU A 81 -14.88 4.09 17.49
C LEU A 81 -15.59 2.78 17.15
N GLU A 82 -16.13 2.67 15.93
CA GLU A 82 -16.93 1.54 15.50
C GLU A 82 -16.03 0.46 14.89
N TYR A 83 -15.77 -0.60 15.66
CA TYR A 83 -14.82 -1.66 15.29
C TYR A 83 -15.11 -2.36 13.95
N SER A 84 -16.39 -2.50 13.56
CA SER A 84 -16.75 -3.05 12.25
C SER A 84 -16.27 -2.17 11.10
N LEU A 85 -16.46 -0.85 11.21
CA LEU A 85 -15.99 0.10 10.20
C LEU A 85 -14.46 0.13 10.12
N VAL A 86 -13.77 0.03 11.25
CA VAL A 86 -12.31 -0.05 11.26
C VAL A 86 -11.84 -1.31 10.52
N ALA A 87 -12.48 -2.46 10.77
CA ALA A 87 -12.15 -3.71 10.09
C ALA A 87 -12.41 -3.62 8.57
N ASP A 88 -13.57 -3.09 8.16
CA ASP A 88 -13.90 -2.87 6.75
C ASP A 88 -12.89 -1.90 6.09
N ALA A 89 -12.46 -0.86 6.82
CA ALA A 89 -11.50 0.11 6.31
C ALA A 89 -10.12 -0.53 6.10
N MET A 90 -9.68 -1.39 7.02
CA MET A 90 -8.43 -2.13 6.88
C MET A 90 -8.46 -3.10 5.70
N GLU A 91 -9.58 -3.77 5.45
CA GLU A 91 -9.76 -4.64 4.29
C GLU A 91 -9.69 -3.84 2.97
N ALA A 92 -10.37 -2.69 2.90
CA ALA A 92 -10.30 -1.78 1.76
C ALA A 92 -8.87 -1.29 1.51
N LEU A 93 -8.15 -0.90 2.56
CA LEU A 93 -6.75 -0.46 2.45
C LEU A 93 -5.82 -1.60 2.01
N SER A 94 -6.02 -2.82 2.53
CA SER A 94 -5.27 -4.00 2.10
C SER A 94 -5.46 -4.29 0.60
N SER A 95 -6.70 -4.17 0.11
CA SER A 95 -7.02 -4.32 -1.32
C SER A 95 -6.34 -3.25 -2.18
N LEU A 96 -6.31 -1.99 -1.72
CA LEU A 96 -5.62 -0.90 -2.41
C LEU A 96 -4.10 -1.08 -2.39
N LEU A 97 -3.53 -1.56 -1.28
CA LEU A 97 -2.10 -1.85 -1.18
C LEU A 97 -1.69 -2.97 -2.13
N ALA A 98 -2.47 -4.04 -2.23
CA ALA A 98 -2.27 -5.11 -3.21
C ALA A 98 -2.31 -4.59 -4.65
N TYR A 99 -3.28 -3.72 -4.97
CA TYR A 99 -3.32 -3.06 -6.28
C TYR A 99 -2.09 -2.17 -6.53
N GLY A 100 -1.61 -1.49 -5.50
CA GLY A 100 -0.37 -0.72 -5.56
C GLY A 100 0.87 -1.58 -5.83
N GLU A 101 0.92 -2.83 -5.36
CA GLU A 101 2.00 -3.77 -5.71
C GLU A 101 1.97 -4.10 -7.20
N GLU A 102 0.78 -4.32 -7.78
CA GLU A 102 0.63 -4.55 -9.22
C GLU A 102 1.10 -3.35 -10.05
N LEU A 103 0.82 -2.13 -9.58
CA LEU A 103 1.30 -0.90 -10.21
C LEU A 103 2.82 -0.75 -10.09
N ALA A 104 3.42 -1.16 -8.97
CA ALA A 104 4.86 -1.08 -8.71
C ALA A 104 5.68 -1.89 -9.72
N ILE A 105 5.15 -3.02 -10.23
CA ILE A 105 5.81 -3.84 -11.25
C ILE A 105 6.06 -3.04 -12.54
N GLY A 106 5.20 -2.07 -12.86
CA GLY A 106 5.33 -1.21 -14.03
C GLY A 106 6.18 0.04 -13.81
N LEU A 107 6.64 0.31 -12.59
CA LEU A 107 7.40 1.51 -12.22
C LEU A 107 8.90 1.20 -12.14
N THR A 108 9.73 2.19 -12.48
CA THR A 108 11.20 2.05 -12.48
C THR A 108 11.78 1.79 -11.09
N ASP A 109 11.09 2.28 -10.06
CA ASP A 109 11.59 2.32 -8.69
C ASP A 109 11.06 1.13 -7.87
N PHE A 110 10.19 0.29 -8.48
CA PHE A 110 9.52 -0.86 -7.85
C PHE A 110 8.83 -0.55 -6.51
N LEU A 111 8.60 0.72 -6.21
CA LEU A 111 7.97 1.19 -5.00
C LEU A 111 6.45 1.21 -5.17
N ASN A 112 5.74 0.75 -4.15
CA ASN A 112 4.28 0.77 -4.14
C ASN A 112 3.77 2.21 -3.94
N PRO A 113 3.18 2.85 -4.97
CA PRO A 113 2.75 4.25 -4.89
C PRO A 113 1.62 4.44 -3.87
N VAL A 114 0.81 3.42 -3.61
CA VAL A 114 -0.27 3.47 -2.61
C VAL A 114 0.31 3.43 -1.21
N ALA A 115 1.31 2.59 -0.96
CA ALA A 115 1.99 2.53 0.35
C ALA A 115 2.66 3.86 0.69
N THR A 116 3.41 4.45 -0.26
CA THR A 116 4.03 5.77 -0.07
C THR A 116 3.00 6.85 0.26
N ARG A 117 1.88 6.89 -0.47
CA ARG A 117 0.80 7.84 -0.16
C ARG A 117 0.15 7.59 1.19
N MET A 118 -0.01 6.34 1.60
CA MET A 118 -0.52 5.99 2.93
C MET A 118 0.41 6.44 4.06
N GLU A 119 1.73 6.36 3.86
CA GLU A 119 2.71 6.89 4.83
C GLU A 119 2.60 8.42 4.96
N GLU A 120 2.52 9.15 3.84
CA GLU A 120 2.35 10.61 3.85
C GLU A 120 1.06 11.06 4.57
N LEU A 121 0.02 10.23 4.52
CA LEU A 121 -1.26 10.46 5.19
C LEU A 121 -1.28 10.01 6.66
N GLY A 122 -0.15 9.52 7.19
CA GLY A 122 -0.02 9.03 8.57
C GLY A 122 -0.82 7.75 8.83
N ALA A 123 -1.14 6.97 7.80
CA ALA A 123 -1.88 5.72 7.97
C ALA A 123 -1.04 4.64 8.67
N LYS A 124 0.28 4.65 8.48
CA LYS A 124 1.23 3.76 9.17
C LYS A 124 1.13 3.91 10.69
N ASP A 125 1.24 5.14 11.19
CA ASP A 125 1.12 5.44 12.63
C ASP A 125 -0.25 5.00 13.19
N LYS A 126 -1.32 5.20 12.41
CA LYS A 126 -2.68 4.76 12.79
C LYS A 126 -2.75 3.22 12.88
N LEU A 127 -2.14 2.49 11.95
CA LEU A 127 -2.08 1.02 11.97
C LEU A 127 -1.23 0.51 13.15
N GLU A 128 -0.10 1.15 13.45
CA GLU A 128 0.73 0.82 14.62
C GLU A 128 -0.05 1.00 15.94
N PHE A 129 -0.88 2.04 16.02
CA PHE A 129 -1.78 2.20 17.16
C PHE A 129 -2.82 1.06 17.24
N LEU A 130 -3.39 0.65 16.10
CA LEU A 130 -4.36 -0.46 16.04
C LEU A 130 -3.76 -1.82 16.40
N CYS A 131 -2.45 -2.00 16.28
CA CYS A 131 -1.73 -3.15 16.84
C CYS A 131 -1.83 -3.24 18.38
N ASN A 132 -2.29 -2.20 19.09
CA ASN A 132 -2.56 -2.28 20.52
C ASN A 132 -4.06 -2.38 20.83
N SER A 133 -4.90 -2.64 19.82
CA SER A 133 -6.34 -2.80 19.98
C SER A 133 -6.68 -4.05 20.80
N HIS A 134 -7.76 -3.97 21.59
CA HIS A 134 -8.28 -5.09 22.37
C HIS A 134 -8.97 -6.14 21.47
N SER A 135 -9.32 -5.78 20.25
CA SER A 135 -9.89 -6.70 19.27
C SER A 135 -8.77 -7.48 18.59
N MET A 136 -8.73 -8.79 18.81
CA MET A 136 -7.72 -9.67 18.22
C MET A 136 -7.74 -9.61 16.68
N ASN A 137 -8.92 -9.49 16.06
CA ASN A 137 -9.01 -9.44 14.60
C ASN A 137 -8.34 -8.18 14.03
N ILE A 138 -8.55 -7.03 14.67
CA ILE A 138 -7.95 -5.75 14.26
C ILE A 138 -6.44 -5.78 14.54
N HIS A 139 -6.04 -6.32 15.69
CA HIS A 139 -4.63 -6.48 16.05
C HIS A 139 -3.87 -7.30 15.00
N VAL A 140 -4.38 -8.49 14.66
CA VAL A 140 -3.75 -9.39 13.67
C VAL A 140 -3.72 -8.74 12.30
N ALA A 141 -4.85 -8.20 11.82
CA ALA A 141 -4.91 -7.56 10.50
C ALA A 141 -3.97 -6.36 10.37
N ALA A 142 -3.81 -5.55 11.44
CA ALA A 142 -2.92 -4.40 11.42
C ALA A 142 -1.46 -4.84 11.33
N HIS A 143 -1.11 -5.90 12.07
CA HIS A 143 0.23 -6.47 12.03
C HIS A 143 0.57 -7.05 10.65
N GLU A 144 -0.35 -7.82 10.06
CA GLU A 144 -0.18 -8.39 8.72
C GLU A 144 0.03 -7.32 7.65
N ILE A 145 -0.74 -6.23 7.70
CA ILE A 145 -0.58 -5.11 6.76
C ILE A 145 0.79 -4.42 6.94
N LEU A 146 1.18 -4.15 8.20
CA LEU A 146 2.46 -3.50 8.49
C LEU A 146 3.65 -4.35 8.07
N GLU A 147 3.68 -5.63 8.43
CA GLU A 147 4.74 -6.56 8.03
C GLU A 147 4.86 -6.69 6.52
N LYS A 148 3.72 -6.84 5.83
CA LYS A 148 3.71 -7.08 4.39
C LYS A 148 4.09 -5.85 3.57
N TYR A 149 3.62 -4.65 3.94
CA TYR A 149 3.69 -3.47 3.07
C TYR A 149 4.61 -2.36 3.56
N PHE A 150 4.86 -2.26 4.88
CA PHE A 150 5.58 -1.12 5.46
C PHE A 150 6.94 -1.52 6.06
N TYR A 151 7.09 -2.74 6.56
CA TYR A 151 8.38 -3.23 7.09
C TYR A 151 9.18 -4.06 6.09
N SER A 152 8.52 -4.72 5.14
CA SER A 152 9.20 -5.47 4.06
C SER A 152 10.00 -4.58 3.10
N CYS A 153 9.70 -3.27 3.04
CA CYS A 153 10.43 -2.31 2.21
C CYS A 153 11.74 -1.82 2.85
N ASP A 154 11.90 -1.90 4.18
CA ASP A 154 13.13 -1.42 4.86
C ASP A 154 14.36 -2.30 4.54
N GLU A 155 14.18 -3.57 4.15
CA GLU A 155 15.31 -4.43 3.73
C GLU A 155 15.84 -4.08 2.33
N ASN A 156 15.04 -3.41 1.48
CA ASN A 156 15.46 -3.01 0.13
C ASN A 156 16.16 -1.64 0.08
N GLU A 157 16.01 -0.79 1.12
CA GLU A 157 16.79 0.45 1.22
C GLU A 157 18.23 0.20 1.70
N ILE A 158 18.45 -0.82 2.54
CA ILE A 158 19.80 -1.10 3.09
C ILE A 158 20.75 -1.64 2.01
N THR A 159 20.25 -2.41 1.05
CA THR A 159 21.09 -2.98 -0.03
C THR A 159 21.46 -1.96 -1.10
N THR A 160 20.66 -0.91 -1.30
CA THR A 160 20.93 0.11 -2.33
C THR A 160 21.85 1.22 -1.84
N GLN A 161 21.81 1.59 -0.55
CA GLN A 161 22.70 2.63 0.02
C GLN A 161 24.15 2.15 0.23
N LEU A 162 24.36 0.84 0.43
CA LEU A 162 25.71 0.26 0.52
C LEU A 162 26.44 0.23 -0.83
N ALA A 163 25.71 0.15 -1.95
CA ALA A 163 26.29 0.14 -3.30
C ALA A 163 26.71 1.53 -3.80
N VAL A 164 26.04 2.60 -3.34
CA VAL A 164 26.30 3.98 -3.79
C VAL A 164 27.50 4.62 -3.08
N THR A 165 27.97 4.06 -1.97
CA THR A 165 29.06 4.64 -1.16
C THR A 165 30.46 4.13 -1.55
N MET A 166 30.58 3.16 -2.46
CA MET A 166 31.88 2.69 -2.92
C MET A 166 32.43 3.60 -4.04
N PRO A 167 33.60 4.25 -3.84
CA PRO A 167 34.22 5.01 -4.91
C PRO A 167 34.57 4.09 -6.09
N PRO A 168 34.58 4.60 -7.34
CA PRO A 168 34.94 3.80 -8.50
C PRO A 168 36.35 3.24 -8.31
N TYR A 169 36.49 1.93 -8.49
CA TYR A 169 37.77 1.22 -8.43
C TYR A 169 38.71 1.77 -9.52
N SER A 170 39.50 2.78 -9.17
CA SER A 170 40.60 3.26 -10.00
C SER A 170 41.74 2.25 -9.89
N GLY A 171 41.87 1.42 -10.91
CA GLY A 171 42.99 0.49 -11.03
C GLY A 171 44.33 1.24 -11.00
N ALA A 172 45.14 0.96 -10.00
CA ALA A 172 46.57 1.22 -10.00
C ALA A 172 47.29 -0.05 -9.52
N VAL A 173 48.06 -0.62 -10.43
CA VAL A 173 48.88 -1.82 -10.26
C VAL A 173 50.00 -1.54 -9.26
N ALA A 174 50.01 -2.27 -8.15
CA ALA A 174 51.21 -2.53 -7.37
C ALA A 174 51.32 -4.04 -7.21
N ARG A 175 51.98 -4.68 -8.18
CA ARG A 175 52.52 -6.03 -8.02
C ARG A 175 53.71 -5.89 -7.08
N ASP A 176 53.62 -6.43 -5.87
CA ASP A 176 54.82 -6.73 -5.11
C ASP A 176 54.67 -8.01 -4.28
N SER A 177 55.43 -9.01 -4.72
CA SER A 177 56.12 -10.05 -3.95
C SER A 177 55.35 -10.83 -2.88
N MET A 178 54.53 -11.80 -3.28
CA MET A 178 54.39 -13.05 -2.50
C MET A 178 53.78 -14.26 -3.25
N ASP A 179 53.94 -14.35 -4.59
CA ASP A 179 53.28 -15.42 -5.38
C ASP A 179 54.25 -16.22 -6.28
N GLU A 180 55.47 -16.49 -5.79
CA GLU A 180 56.42 -17.41 -6.44
C GLU A 180 56.48 -18.81 -5.78
N THR A 181 55.68 -19.08 -4.75
CA THR A 181 55.69 -20.38 -4.05
C THR A 181 54.68 -21.38 -4.63
N ILE A 182 53.67 -20.94 -5.39
CA ILE A 182 52.61 -21.81 -5.91
C ILE A 182 52.98 -22.45 -7.26
N ASP A 183 53.79 -21.79 -8.09
CA ASP A 183 54.16 -22.28 -9.43
C ASP A 183 55.30 -23.32 -9.44
N MET A 184 55.97 -23.54 -8.31
CA MET A 184 57.03 -24.57 -8.19
C MET A 184 56.48 -25.96 -7.83
N ILE A 185 55.25 -26.06 -7.32
CA ILE A 185 54.66 -27.35 -6.89
C ILE A 185 53.95 -28.07 -8.05
N VAL A 186 53.50 -27.35 -9.08
CA VAL A 186 52.75 -27.94 -10.21
C VAL A 186 53.68 -28.53 -11.30
N LYS A 187 54.96 -28.12 -11.36
CA LYS A 187 55.91 -28.62 -12.38
C LYS A 187 56.69 -29.89 -12.02
N SER A 188 56.50 -30.47 -10.83
CA SER A 188 57.24 -31.67 -10.41
C SER A 188 56.42 -32.98 -10.44
N VAL A 189 55.20 -32.98 -11.01
CA VAL A 189 54.30 -34.16 -11.05
C VAL A 189 53.92 -34.58 -12.49
N CYS A 190 54.65 -34.12 -13.50
CA CYS A 190 54.43 -34.54 -14.91
C CYS A 190 55.72 -34.81 -15.70
N LEU A 191 56.73 -35.43 -15.07
CA LEU A 191 57.80 -36.18 -15.74
C LEU A 191 58.13 -37.43 -14.94
#